data_AF-A0A7J9YLF1-F1
#
_entry.id   AF-A0A7J9YLF1-F1
#
_cell.length_a   1.000
_cell.length_b   1.000
_cell.length_c   1.000
_cell.angle_alpha   90.00
_cell.angle_beta   90.00
_cell.angle_gamma   90.00
#
_symmetry.space_group_name_H-M   'P 1'
#
loop_
_entity.id
_entity.type
_entity.pdbx_description
1 polymer ?
#
loop_
_entity_poly.entity_id
_entity_poly.type
_entity_poly.pdbx_seq_one_letter_code
_entity_poly.pdbx_strand_id
1 'polypeptide(L)'
;MAREEITAIVKGLEAWAADRTSPPGFSVVTAEDQLVLLRDHLGVDDFATLVPDHLHDLLLGVYPEELDADEPDEVDDVVPTLRQVLEFLSETGRIQPSALPNLRKTVDVIEPLFLGEMSESEEMGPPPAFVQAMIADGVDVSDETEVGRWVEEHLGQVPPGSFDGIFDLDDAEDADLFDDDLLSGIDAKELLGLPDQVPPMRLPSEAELAEAARESALIEKAKRLALWAGEHATLNESGDLIPADSVAAARELGLAVPPGEIREMTDLPELWHLWVLAEELDFLDLTDDPVIVGAAVQDWPGDPDDEVID
;
A
#
# COMPACT_ATOMS: atom_id res chain seq x y z
N MET A 1 -18.97 13.54 13.27
CA MET A 1 -18.42 14.74 13.90
C MET A 1 -18.27 15.86 12.88
N ALA A 2 -18.58 17.11 13.22
CA ALA A 2 -18.35 18.24 12.32
C ALA A 2 -16.95 18.83 12.53
N ARG A 3 -16.34 19.45 11.50
CA ARG A 3 -15.02 20.11 11.63
C ARG A 3 -14.99 21.19 12.73
N GLU A 4 -16.08 21.93 12.90
CA GLU A 4 -16.22 22.93 13.99
C GLU A 4 -16.16 22.29 15.39
N GLU A 5 -16.59 21.04 15.51
CA GLU A 5 -16.56 20.27 16.75
C GLU A 5 -15.14 19.80 17.06
N ILE A 6 -14.38 19.34 16.06
CA ILE A 6 -12.95 19.03 16.20
C ILE A 6 -12.18 20.26 16.68
N THR A 7 -12.34 21.42 16.04
CA THR A 7 -11.69 22.67 16.46
C THR A 7 -12.04 23.04 17.92
N ALA A 8 -13.29 22.83 18.33
CA ALA A 8 -13.71 23.08 19.71
C ALA A 8 -13.07 22.08 20.72
N ILE A 9 -12.88 20.83 20.30
CA ILE A 9 -12.22 19.78 21.08
C ILE A 9 -10.73 20.07 21.24
N VAL A 10 -10.03 20.40 20.15
CA VAL A 10 -8.60 20.77 20.16
C VAL A 10 -8.35 21.96 21.08
N LYS A 11 -9.19 23.00 20.99
CA LYS A 11 -9.10 24.16 21.89
C LYS A 11 -9.33 23.79 23.37
N GLY A 12 -10.24 22.84 23.62
CA GLY A 12 -10.49 22.29 24.95
C GLY A 12 -9.29 21.49 25.47
N LEU A 13 -8.67 20.69 24.61
CA LEU A 13 -7.48 19.90 24.89
C LEU A 13 -6.28 20.80 25.20
N GLU A 14 -6.05 21.85 24.40
CA GLU A 14 -4.98 22.83 24.62
C GLU A 14 -5.11 23.48 26.01
N ALA A 15 -6.32 23.95 26.35
CA ALA A 15 -6.58 24.54 27.66
C ALA A 15 -6.42 23.51 28.81
N TRP A 16 -6.87 22.28 28.60
CA TRP A 16 -6.73 21.18 29.56
C TRP A 16 -5.27 20.78 29.78
N ALA A 17 -4.46 20.77 28.72
CA ALA A 17 -3.04 20.44 28.76
C ALA A 17 -2.22 21.58 29.41
N ALA A 18 -2.57 22.84 29.17
CA ALA A 18 -1.89 24.00 29.76
C ALA A 18 -1.96 24.05 31.31
N ASP A 19 -3.03 23.50 31.90
CA ASP A 19 -3.17 23.37 33.35
C ASP A 19 -2.36 22.19 33.94
N ARG A 20 -1.71 21.40 33.08
CA ARG A 20 -0.93 20.22 33.42
C ARG A 20 0.54 20.40 33.03
N THR A 21 1.40 19.60 33.65
CA THR A 21 2.73 19.37 33.06
C THR A 21 2.53 18.34 31.96
N SER A 22 2.36 18.81 30.71
CA SER A 22 2.28 17.92 29.57
C SER A 22 3.53 17.03 29.51
N PRO A 23 3.38 15.74 29.20
CA PRO A 23 4.55 14.91 28.94
C PRO A 23 5.32 15.47 27.73
N PRO A 24 6.64 15.21 27.66
CA PRO A 24 7.39 15.43 26.42
C PRO A 24 6.73 14.67 25.27
N GLY A 25 6.72 15.27 24.07
CA GLY A 25 6.11 14.70 22.87
C GLY A 25 4.62 15.02 22.66
N PHE A 26 4.04 15.96 23.44
CA PHE A 26 2.67 16.40 23.20
C PHE A 26 2.63 17.58 22.21
N SER A 27 1.87 17.40 21.13
CA SER A 27 1.62 18.42 20.12
C SER A 27 0.12 18.63 19.92
N VAL A 28 -0.29 19.91 19.92
CA VAL A 28 -1.69 20.29 19.64
C VAL A 28 -2.03 20.11 18.16
N VAL A 29 -1.02 20.27 17.28
CA VAL A 29 -1.17 20.08 15.83
C VAL A 29 -1.45 18.61 15.55
N THR A 30 -0.57 17.73 16.02
CA THR A 30 -0.74 16.28 15.92
C THR A 30 -2.07 15.82 16.53
N ALA A 31 -2.54 16.45 17.61
CA ALA A 31 -3.84 16.12 18.19
C ALA A 31 -5.02 16.50 17.28
N GLU A 32 -4.93 17.61 16.55
CA GLU A 32 -5.93 17.98 15.54
C GLU A 32 -5.94 16.94 14.42
N ASP A 33 -4.78 16.55 13.92
CA ASP A 33 -4.63 15.57 12.85
C ASP A 33 -5.20 14.21 13.25
N GLN A 34 -4.89 13.72 14.45
CA GLN A 34 -5.48 12.47 14.99
C GLN A 34 -7.01 12.47 14.97
N LEU A 35 -7.62 13.59 15.34
CA LEU A 35 -9.08 13.71 15.40
C LEU A 35 -9.69 13.82 14.01
N VAL A 36 -8.97 14.42 13.06
CA VAL A 36 -9.35 14.47 11.65
C VAL A 36 -9.27 13.07 11.04
N LEU A 37 -8.16 12.36 11.19
CA LEU A 37 -7.95 11.01 10.66
C LEU A 37 -8.97 10.01 11.21
N LEU A 38 -9.21 10.02 12.54
CA LEU A 38 -10.26 9.18 13.17
C LEU A 38 -11.64 9.40 12.54
N ARG A 39 -11.97 10.64 12.15
CA ARG A 39 -13.26 10.98 11.55
C ARG A 39 -13.30 10.61 10.08
N ASP A 40 -12.32 11.08 9.32
CA ASP A 40 -12.37 11.09 7.86
C ASP A 40 -12.00 9.72 7.27
N HIS A 41 -11.10 8.97 7.91
CA HIS A 41 -10.69 7.62 7.45
C HIS A 41 -11.42 6.50 8.21
N LEU A 42 -11.61 6.64 9.53
CA LEU A 42 -12.20 5.57 10.35
C LEU A 42 -13.68 5.78 10.71
N GLY A 43 -14.30 6.85 10.22
CA GLY A 43 -15.72 7.12 10.42
C GLY A 43 -16.13 7.33 11.89
N VAL A 44 -15.18 7.68 12.77
CA VAL A 44 -15.46 7.89 14.21
C VAL A 44 -16.13 9.24 14.42
N ASP A 45 -17.45 9.23 14.26
CA ASP A 45 -18.28 10.42 14.41
C ASP A 45 -18.66 10.75 15.87
N ASP A 46 -18.55 9.78 16.77
CA ASP A 46 -18.83 9.87 18.21
C ASP A 46 -17.76 9.10 19.01
N PHE A 47 -17.01 9.78 19.87
CA PHE A 47 -15.97 9.11 20.67
C PHE A 47 -16.52 8.04 21.62
N ALA A 48 -17.81 8.05 21.95
CA ALA A 48 -18.41 6.97 22.74
C ALA A 48 -18.33 5.60 22.04
N THR A 49 -18.15 5.58 20.72
CA THR A 49 -17.95 4.36 19.91
C THR A 49 -16.48 4.01 19.69
N LEU A 50 -15.53 4.76 20.26
CA LEU A 50 -14.11 4.49 20.11
C LEU A 50 -13.75 3.14 20.74
N VAL A 51 -13.21 2.24 19.93
CA VAL A 51 -12.79 0.89 20.32
C VAL A 51 -11.29 0.69 20.05
N PRO A 52 -10.66 -0.35 20.64
CA PRO A 52 -9.27 -0.71 20.37
C PRO A 52 -8.90 -0.79 18.88
N ASP A 53 -9.78 -1.38 18.07
CA ASP A 53 -9.51 -1.62 16.64
C ASP A 53 -9.29 -0.30 15.89
N HIS A 54 -10.06 0.75 16.19
CA HIS A 54 -9.81 2.09 15.61
C HIS A 54 -8.42 2.64 15.94
N LEU A 55 -7.81 2.28 17.08
CA LEU A 55 -6.45 2.74 17.43
C LEU A 55 -5.40 1.91 16.70
N HIS A 56 -5.71 0.67 16.37
CA HIS A 56 -4.88 -0.19 15.53
C HIS A 56 -4.86 0.35 14.11
N ASP A 57 -6.03 0.54 13.52
CA ASP A 57 -6.18 1.03 12.14
C ASP A 57 -5.61 2.44 11.99
N LEU A 58 -5.80 3.30 12.99
CA LEU A 58 -5.22 4.65 12.97
C LEU A 58 -3.69 4.61 12.94
N LEU A 59 -3.06 3.81 13.80
CA LEU A 59 -1.59 3.83 13.97
C LEU A 59 -0.85 2.94 12.98
N LEU A 60 -1.46 1.88 12.43
CA LEU A 60 -0.79 0.93 11.54
C LEU A 60 -1.32 0.90 10.12
N GLY A 61 -2.45 1.55 9.84
CA GLY A 61 -2.94 1.75 8.47
C GLY A 61 -2.80 3.22 8.08
N VAL A 62 -3.61 4.08 8.70
CA VAL A 62 -3.75 5.47 8.26
C VAL A 62 -2.48 6.30 8.50
N TYR A 63 -1.85 6.18 9.67
CA TYR A 63 -0.68 7.03 9.98
C TYR A 63 0.56 6.77 9.11
N PRO A 64 0.96 5.51 8.88
CA PRO A 64 2.07 5.21 7.97
C PRO A 64 1.87 5.73 6.54
N GLU A 65 0.62 5.83 6.09
CA GLU A 65 0.27 6.35 4.76
C GLU A 65 0.25 7.89 4.74
N GLU A 66 -0.28 8.54 5.77
CA GLU A 66 -0.52 9.99 5.79
C GLU A 66 0.65 10.83 6.35
N LEU A 67 1.62 10.20 7.02
CA LEU A 67 2.68 10.90 7.75
C LEU A 67 4.03 10.65 7.08
N ASP A 68 4.71 11.75 6.71
CA ASP A 68 6.04 11.69 6.12
C ASP A 68 7.07 11.17 7.16
N ALA A 69 7.67 10.02 6.86
CA ALA A 69 8.63 9.37 7.75
C ALA A 69 9.95 10.18 7.88
N ASP A 70 10.22 11.12 6.95
CA ASP A 70 11.44 11.94 6.96
C ASP A 70 11.44 13.04 8.05
N GLU A 71 10.32 13.25 8.76
CA GLU A 71 10.19 14.19 9.88
C GLU A 71 10.10 13.46 11.24
N PRO A 72 11.24 13.06 11.85
CA PRO A 72 11.24 12.21 13.05
C PRO A 72 10.60 12.87 14.28
N ASP A 73 10.62 14.20 14.34
CA ASP A 73 9.96 14.96 15.42
C ASP A 73 8.43 14.80 15.34
N GLU A 74 7.84 14.62 14.15
CA GLU A 74 6.40 14.41 13.99
C GLU A 74 5.97 13.00 14.41
N VAL A 75 6.78 11.99 14.06
CA VAL A 75 6.58 10.58 14.47
C VAL A 75 6.64 10.44 15.99
N ASP A 76 7.63 11.07 16.64
CA ASP A 76 7.82 11.05 18.09
C ASP A 76 6.63 11.67 18.86
N ASP A 77 5.90 12.59 18.23
CA ASP A 77 4.75 13.27 18.84
C ASP A 77 3.45 12.45 18.79
N VAL A 78 3.29 11.51 17.86
CA VAL A 78 2.03 10.78 17.61
C VAL A 78 1.53 10.05 18.86
N VAL A 79 2.32 9.11 19.39
CA VAL A 79 1.88 8.23 20.48
C VAL A 79 1.69 8.98 21.80
N PRO A 80 2.61 9.86 22.24
CA PRO A 80 2.40 10.65 23.46
C PRO A 80 1.18 11.57 23.34
N THR A 81 0.94 12.15 22.16
CA THR A 81 -0.24 12.98 21.90
C THR A 81 -1.53 12.17 21.98
N LEU A 82 -1.60 11.00 21.35
CA LEU A 82 -2.78 10.13 21.39
C LEU A 82 -3.16 9.74 22.82
N ARG A 83 -2.16 9.45 23.66
CA ARG A 83 -2.37 9.17 25.09
C ARG A 83 -3.01 10.36 25.81
N GLN A 84 -2.61 11.60 25.51
CA GLN A 84 -3.21 12.81 26.08
C GLN A 84 -4.64 13.03 25.58
N VAL A 85 -4.89 12.82 24.28
CA VAL A 85 -6.23 12.90 23.68
C VAL A 85 -7.18 11.94 24.40
N LEU A 86 -6.80 10.67 24.56
CA LEU A 86 -7.63 9.67 25.24
C LEU A 86 -7.94 10.05 26.70
N GLU A 87 -6.97 10.61 27.42
CA GLU A 87 -7.16 11.04 28.81
C GLU A 87 -8.11 12.24 28.89
N PHE A 88 -7.94 13.23 28.00
CA PHE A 88 -8.85 14.36 27.87
C PHE A 88 -10.29 13.92 27.52
N LEU A 89 -10.45 13.02 26.56
CA LEU A 89 -11.76 12.50 26.17
C LEU A 89 -12.44 11.76 27.34
N SER A 90 -11.67 11.03 28.15
CA SER A 90 -12.19 10.34 29.33
C SER A 90 -12.62 11.32 30.42
N GLU A 91 -11.80 12.32 30.73
CA GLU A 91 -12.10 13.29 31.79
C GLU A 91 -13.26 14.21 31.45
N THR A 92 -13.39 14.55 30.16
CA THR A 92 -14.52 15.34 29.66
C THR A 92 -15.79 14.51 29.42
N GLY A 93 -15.73 13.19 29.63
CA GLY A 93 -16.88 12.28 29.51
C GLY A 93 -17.31 11.99 28.08
N ARG A 94 -16.42 12.22 27.10
CA ARG A 94 -16.62 11.88 25.68
C ARG A 94 -16.38 10.41 25.39
N ILE A 95 -15.51 9.75 26.16
CA ILE A 95 -15.45 8.29 26.25
C ILE A 95 -15.86 7.82 27.65
N GLN A 96 -16.29 6.57 27.74
CA GLN A 96 -16.57 5.97 29.04
C GLN A 96 -15.28 5.83 29.85
N PRO A 97 -15.22 6.28 31.13
CA PRO A 97 -14.00 6.17 31.93
C PRO A 97 -13.49 4.73 32.12
N SER A 98 -14.37 3.74 31.99
CA SER A 98 -14.01 2.32 32.03
C SER A 98 -13.31 1.82 30.76
N ALA A 99 -13.45 2.51 29.63
CA ALA A 99 -12.82 2.14 28.36
C ALA A 99 -11.35 2.58 28.30
N LEU A 100 -11.00 3.70 28.97
CA LEU A 100 -9.67 4.29 28.94
C LEU A 100 -8.52 3.29 29.24
N PRO A 101 -8.58 2.42 30.26
CA PRO A 101 -7.50 1.47 30.52
C PRO A 101 -7.27 0.47 29.37
N ASN A 102 -8.32 0.08 28.66
CA ASN A 102 -8.21 -0.85 27.54
C ASN A 102 -7.62 -0.17 26.30
N LEU A 103 -8.07 1.07 26.02
CA LEU A 103 -7.54 1.87 24.92
C LEU A 103 -6.05 2.20 25.14
N ARG A 104 -5.66 2.61 26.34
CA ARG A 104 -4.24 2.85 26.69
C ARG A 104 -3.39 1.60 26.52
N LYS A 105 -3.89 0.45 27.00
CA LYS A 105 -3.18 -0.83 26.83
C LYS A 105 -3.01 -1.18 25.35
N THR A 106 -3.99 -0.85 24.51
CA THR A 106 -3.93 -1.07 23.07
C THR A 106 -2.83 -0.21 22.45
N VAL A 107 -2.80 1.09 22.76
CA VAL A 107 -1.71 1.99 22.35
C VAL A 107 -0.35 1.48 22.79
N ASP A 108 -0.20 1.02 24.04
CA ASP A 108 1.07 0.49 24.55
C ASP A 108 1.53 -0.81 23.82
N VAL A 109 0.60 -1.57 23.24
CA VAL A 109 0.91 -2.77 22.45
C VAL A 109 1.30 -2.40 21.02
N ILE A 110 0.64 -1.39 20.43
CA ILE A 110 0.83 -0.97 19.04
C ILE A 110 2.07 -0.08 18.87
N GLU A 111 2.39 0.77 19.85
CA GLU A 111 3.52 1.71 19.81
C GLU A 111 4.82 1.11 19.22
N PRO A 112 5.34 -0.05 19.68
CA PRO A 112 6.56 -0.61 19.10
C PRO A 112 6.41 -1.12 17.66
N LEU A 113 5.20 -1.46 17.22
CA LEU A 113 4.93 -1.86 15.83
C LEU A 113 4.88 -0.62 14.93
N PHE A 114 4.18 0.42 15.37
CA PHE A 114 4.12 1.71 14.67
C PHE A 114 5.51 2.30 14.47
N LEU A 115 6.33 2.36 15.52
CA LEU A 115 7.70 2.85 15.41
C LEU A 115 8.58 1.95 14.52
N GLY A 116 8.28 0.66 14.45
CA GLY A 116 8.96 -0.26 13.52
C GLY A 116 8.61 0.05 12.07
N GLU A 117 7.32 0.19 11.78
CA GLU A 117 6.80 0.53 10.45
C GLU A 117 7.39 1.85 9.93
N MET A 118 7.33 2.92 10.73
CA MET A 118 7.88 4.22 10.33
C MET A 118 9.39 4.15 10.04
N SER A 119 10.15 3.37 10.81
CA SER A 119 11.59 3.19 10.56
C SER A 119 11.90 2.33 9.33
N GLU A 120 11.05 1.37 8.96
CA GLU A 120 11.22 0.58 7.73
C GLU A 120 10.93 1.43 6.48
N SER A 121 9.97 2.36 6.57
CA SER A 121 9.71 3.36 5.53
C SER A 121 10.87 4.34 5.34
N GLU A 122 11.52 4.82 6.41
CA GLU A 122 12.75 5.63 6.33
C GLU A 122 13.93 4.88 5.68
N GLU A 123 14.03 3.56 5.89
CA GLU A 123 15.11 2.73 5.34
C GLU A 123 14.90 2.39 3.85
N MET A 124 13.68 2.61 3.34
CA MET A 124 13.34 2.55 1.92
C MET A 124 13.93 3.80 1.24
N GLY A 125 15.24 3.75 0.98
CA GLY A 125 16.01 4.86 0.40
C GLY A 125 15.43 5.41 -0.92
N PRO A 126 16.04 6.48 -1.49
CA PRO A 126 15.43 7.28 -2.55
C PRO A 126 14.87 6.42 -3.68
N PRO A 127 13.69 6.76 -4.21
CA PRO A 127 13.03 5.94 -5.23
C PRO A 127 13.98 5.55 -6.36
N PRO A 128 13.85 4.36 -6.97
CA PRO A 128 14.79 3.87 -7.99
C PRO A 128 15.05 4.86 -9.15
N ALA A 129 14.08 5.73 -9.45
CA ALA A 129 14.24 6.81 -10.42
C ALA A 129 15.28 7.86 -9.98
N PHE A 130 15.33 8.23 -8.70
CA PHE A 130 16.34 9.14 -8.14
C PHE A 130 17.71 8.50 -8.08
N VAL A 131 17.79 7.22 -7.72
CA VAL A 131 19.06 6.47 -7.77
C VAL A 131 19.62 6.46 -9.19
N GLN A 132 18.77 6.30 -10.22
CA GLN A 132 19.21 6.37 -11.62
C GLN A 132 19.63 7.78 -12.05
N ALA A 133 18.92 8.82 -11.62
CA ALA A 133 19.30 10.21 -11.90
C ALA A 133 20.64 10.59 -11.23
N MET A 134 20.85 10.15 -9.98
CA MET A 134 22.13 10.27 -9.27
C MET A 134 23.26 9.57 -10.03
N ILE A 135 23.03 8.35 -10.53
CA ILE A 135 24.01 7.61 -11.34
C ILE A 135 24.28 8.33 -12.67
N ALA A 136 23.26 8.92 -13.31
CA ALA A 136 23.42 9.67 -14.55
C ALA A 136 24.26 10.95 -14.35
N ASP A 137 24.08 11.61 -13.20
CA ASP A 137 24.87 12.78 -12.80
C ASP A 137 26.23 12.43 -12.18
N GLY A 138 26.52 11.13 -12.07
CA GLY A 138 27.81 10.60 -11.62
C GLY A 138 28.03 10.70 -10.11
N VAL A 139 26.96 10.80 -9.33
CA VAL A 139 26.95 10.76 -7.86
C VAL A 139 27.31 9.36 -7.39
N ASP A 140 28.25 9.23 -6.45
CA ASP A 140 28.48 7.97 -5.77
C ASP A 140 27.34 7.70 -4.78
N VAL A 141 26.39 6.85 -5.16
CA VAL A 141 25.23 6.48 -4.32
C VAL A 141 25.61 5.75 -3.02
N SER A 142 26.88 5.33 -2.89
CA SER A 142 27.40 4.77 -1.63
C SER A 142 28.03 5.82 -0.71
N ASP A 143 28.16 7.08 -1.16
CA ASP A 143 28.60 8.23 -0.38
C ASP A 143 27.39 9.12 0.00
N GLU A 144 26.92 8.95 1.23
CA GLU A 144 25.80 9.71 1.82
C GLU A 144 25.98 11.24 1.70
N THR A 145 27.23 11.73 1.66
CA THR A 145 27.51 13.17 1.56
C THR A 145 27.37 13.68 0.12
N GLU A 146 27.63 12.84 -0.89
CA GLU A 146 27.36 13.19 -2.28
C GLU A 146 25.87 13.09 -2.60
N VAL A 147 25.21 12.05 -2.10
CA VAL A 147 23.75 11.87 -2.20
C VAL A 147 23.03 13.07 -1.59
N GLY A 148 23.34 13.44 -0.34
CA GLY A 148 22.68 14.57 0.33
C GLY A 148 22.86 15.91 -0.39
N ARG A 149 24.03 16.15 -1.00
CA ARG A 149 24.27 17.37 -1.79
C ARG A 149 23.48 17.39 -3.09
N TRP A 150 23.40 16.25 -3.77
CA TRP A 150 22.65 16.11 -5.00
C TRP A 150 21.15 16.27 -4.76
N VAL A 151 20.64 15.69 -3.66
CA VAL A 151 19.26 15.86 -3.18
C VAL A 151 18.98 17.33 -2.86
N GLU A 152 19.84 18.01 -2.10
CA GLU A 152 19.65 19.44 -1.78
C GLU A 152 19.66 20.33 -3.04
N GLU A 153 20.47 20.00 -4.05
CA GLU A 153 20.57 20.75 -5.31
C GLU A 153 19.40 20.50 -6.28
N HIS A 154 18.90 19.27 -6.37
CA HIS A 154 17.87 18.86 -7.34
C HIS A 154 16.46 18.73 -6.76
N LEU A 155 16.33 18.33 -5.49
CA LEU A 155 15.06 18.17 -4.78
C LEU A 155 14.75 19.33 -3.83
N GLY A 156 15.76 20.13 -3.42
CA GLY A 156 15.56 21.32 -2.59
C GLY A 156 14.73 22.46 -3.21
N GLN A 157 14.27 22.30 -4.46
CA GLN A 157 13.32 23.21 -5.12
C GLN A 157 11.92 22.62 -5.34
N VAL A 158 11.71 21.36 -4.98
CA VAL A 158 10.41 20.70 -5.04
C VAL A 158 9.72 20.93 -3.69
N PRO A 159 8.54 21.57 -3.66
CA PRO A 159 7.84 21.77 -2.39
C PRO A 159 7.45 20.41 -1.78
N PRO A 160 7.52 20.26 -0.45
CA PRO A 160 7.06 19.05 0.24
C PRO A 160 5.59 18.76 -0.15
N GLY A 161 5.29 17.50 -0.43
CA GLY A 161 3.99 17.05 -0.98
C GLY A 161 3.89 16.95 -2.52
N SER A 162 4.97 17.19 -3.29
CA SER A 162 4.93 16.91 -4.75
C SER A 162 5.16 15.43 -5.11
N PHE A 163 5.56 14.61 -4.13
CA PHE A 163 5.76 13.16 -4.30
C PHE A 163 4.57 12.32 -3.85
N ASP A 164 3.67 12.89 -3.04
CA ASP A 164 2.45 12.25 -2.51
C ASP A 164 1.54 11.68 -3.62
N GLY A 165 1.60 12.24 -4.82
CA GLY A 165 0.80 11.76 -5.96
C GLY A 165 1.48 10.74 -6.87
N ILE A 166 2.75 10.38 -6.63
CA ILE A 166 3.51 9.50 -7.56
C ILE A 166 3.43 8.03 -7.13
N PHE A 167 3.17 7.74 -5.86
CA PHE A 167 3.20 6.38 -5.30
C PHE A 167 2.02 6.07 -4.37
N ASP A 168 0.88 6.72 -4.56
CA ASP A 168 -0.38 6.30 -3.94
C ASP A 168 -0.87 5.03 -4.65
N LEU A 169 -0.36 3.87 -4.20
CA LEU A 169 -0.66 2.56 -4.78
C LEU A 169 -1.95 1.93 -4.21
N ASP A 170 -2.64 2.61 -3.29
CA ASP A 170 -3.85 2.11 -2.62
C ASP A 170 -5.16 2.53 -3.30
N ASP A 171 -5.12 3.46 -4.27
CA ASP A 171 -6.27 3.88 -5.09
C ASP A 171 -6.24 3.28 -6.52
N ALA A 172 -5.57 2.11 -6.67
CA ALA A 172 -5.41 1.43 -7.96
C ALA A 172 -6.70 0.79 -8.52
N GLU A 173 -7.83 0.84 -7.78
CA GLU A 173 -9.11 0.30 -8.26
C GLU A 173 -9.91 1.30 -9.12
N ASP A 174 -9.61 2.61 -9.08
CA ASP A 174 -10.32 3.62 -9.90
C ASP A 174 -9.41 4.71 -10.50
N ALA A 175 -8.11 4.71 -10.21
CA ALA A 175 -7.16 5.52 -10.95
C ALA A 175 -6.95 4.92 -12.34
N ASP A 176 -7.42 5.62 -13.37
CA ASP A 176 -6.93 5.42 -14.74
C ASP A 176 -5.38 5.51 -14.69
N LEU A 177 -4.68 4.37 -14.57
CA LEU A 177 -3.22 4.24 -14.58
C LEU A 177 -2.58 4.72 -15.91
N PHE A 178 -3.40 5.31 -16.77
CA PHE A 178 -3.06 5.95 -18.03
C PHE A 178 -3.41 7.45 -18.06
N ASP A 179 -3.61 8.09 -16.90
CA ASP A 179 -3.72 9.55 -16.89
C ASP A 179 -2.35 10.15 -17.24
N ASP A 180 -2.30 10.81 -18.40
CA ASP A 180 -1.12 11.43 -19.03
C ASP A 180 -0.48 12.50 -18.12
N ASP A 181 -1.17 12.90 -17.05
CA ASP A 181 -0.73 13.91 -16.09
C ASP A 181 0.31 13.40 -15.07
N LEU A 182 0.36 12.11 -14.73
CA LEU A 182 1.39 11.55 -13.82
C LEU A 182 2.79 11.49 -14.45
N LEU A 183 2.86 11.35 -15.77
CA LEU A 183 4.11 11.38 -16.54
C LEU A 183 4.42 12.78 -17.11
N SER A 184 3.54 13.76 -16.91
CA SER A 184 3.69 15.11 -17.51
C SER A 184 4.94 15.88 -17.03
N GLY A 185 5.51 15.49 -15.87
CA GLY A 185 6.72 16.06 -15.29
C GLY A 185 8.01 15.26 -15.55
N ILE A 186 7.90 13.99 -15.96
CA ILE A 186 9.03 13.10 -16.23
C ILE A 186 9.12 12.96 -17.74
N ASP A 187 10.22 13.43 -18.35
CA ASP A 187 10.48 13.12 -19.75
C ASP A 187 10.77 11.61 -19.86
N ALA A 188 9.70 10.82 -20.02
CA ALA A 188 9.76 9.36 -20.13
C ALA A 188 10.70 8.92 -21.27
N LYS A 189 10.92 9.78 -22.27
CA LYS A 189 11.84 9.53 -23.36
C LYS A 189 13.28 9.72 -22.93
N GLU A 190 13.57 10.65 -22.02
CA GLU A 190 14.88 10.79 -21.36
C GLU A 190 15.13 9.66 -20.35
N LEU A 191 14.14 9.36 -19.50
CA LEU A 191 14.23 8.29 -18.48
C LEU A 191 14.52 6.92 -19.10
N LEU A 192 13.82 6.56 -20.18
CA LEU A 192 13.95 5.25 -20.82
C LEU A 192 15.00 5.24 -21.96
N GLY A 193 15.70 6.36 -22.19
CA GLY A 193 16.69 6.50 -23.27
C GLY A 193 16.10 6.27 -24.66
N LEU A 194 14.82 6.60 -24.86
CA LEU A 194 14.10 6.38 -26.11
C LEU A 194 14.47 7.44 -27.17
N PRO A 195 14.41 7.12 -28.47
CA PRO A 195 14.65 8.11 -29.51
C PRO A 195 13.50 9.12 -29.63
N ASP A 196 13.79 10.34 -30.12
CA ASP A 196 12.78 11.38 -30.46
C ASP A 196 11.66 10.89 -31.39
N GLN A 197 11.99 9.88 -32.19
CA GLN A 197 11.06 9.23 -33.10
C GLN A 197 11.28 7.73 -33.00
N VAL A 198 10.29 7.04 -32.44
CA VAL A 198 10.21 5.59 -32.53
C VAL A 198 9.82 5.24 -33.97
N PRO A 199 10.43 4.21 -34.59
CA PRO A 199 9.95 3.72 -35.88
C PRO A 199 8.46 3.42 -35.77
N PRO A 200 7.65 3.70 -36.81
CA PRO A 200 6.22 3.42 -36.76
C PRO A 200 6.04 1.91 -36.56
N MET A 201 5.63 1.52 -35.34
CA MET A 201 5.22 0.16 -35.07
C MET A 201 3.88 -0.06 -35.75
N ARG A 202 3.81 -1.12 -36.55
CA ARG A 202 2.54 -1.62 -37.05
C ARG A 202 2.05 -2.62 -36.02
N LEU A 203 0.91 -2.33 -35.42
CA LEU A 203 0.20 -3.33 -34.64
C LEU A 203 -0.06 -4.52 -35.58
N PRO A 204 0.27 -5.76 -35.17
CA PRO A 204 -0.17 -6.95 -35.87
C PRO A 204 -1.69 -6.94 -36.02
N SER A 205 -2.21 -7.69 -36.99
CA SER A 205 -3.66 -7.85 -37.12
C SER A 205 -4.25 -8.55 -35.89
N GLU A 206 -5.54 -8.35 -35.60
CA GLU A 206 -6.26 -9.03 -34.50
C GLU A 206 -6.04 -10.54 -34.54
N ALA A 207 -6.08 -11.15 -35.73
CA ALA A 207 -5.81 -12.58 -35.91
C ALA A 207 -4.38 -12.98 -35.50
N GLU A 208 -3.38 -12.16 -35.79
CA GLU A 208 -1.98 -12.42 -35.39
C GLU A 208 -1.78 -12.22 -33.88
N LEU A 209 -2.47 -11.23 -33.29
CA LEU A 209 -2.47 -11.02 -31.84
C LEU A 209 -3.15 -12.17 -31.10
N ALA A 210 -4.31 -12.61 -31.59
CA ALA A 210 -5.03 -13.75 -31.03
C ALA A 210 -4.23 -15.05 -31.17
N GLU A 211 -3.57 -15.28 -32.32
CA GLU A 211 -2.66 -16.42 -32.48
C GLU A 211 -1.50 -16.35 -31.47
N ALA A 212 -0.88 -15.19 -31.29
CA ALA A 212 0.20 -15.00 -30.30
C ALA A 212 -0.28 -15.23 -28.86
N ALA A 213 -1.48 -14.76 -28.50
CA ALA A 213 -2.07 -15.00 -27.20
C ALA A 213 -2.33 -16.50 -26.97
N ARG A 214 -2.90 -17.20 -27.97
CA ARG A 214 -3.12 -18.66 -27.91
C ARG A 214 -1.83 -19.48 -27.82
N GLU A 215 -0.73 -18.99 -28.39
CA GLU A 215 0.61 -19.60 -28.28
C GLU A 215 1.36 -19.22 -26.99
N SER A 216 0.79 -18.35 -26.15
CA SER A 216 1.44 -17.89 -24.93
C SER A 216 1.55 -19.00 -23.89
N ALA A 217 2.79 -19.41 -23.61
CA ALA A 217 3.09 -20.36 -22.55
C ALA A 217 2.75 -19.82 -21.14
N LEU A 218 2.65 -18.50 -20.97
CA LEU A 218 2.25 -17.89 -19.69
C LEU A 218 0.74 -18.08 -19.45
N ILE A 219 -0.08 -17.78 -20.46
CA ILE A 219 -1.54 -17.98 -20.38
C ILE A 219 -1.87 -19.47 -20.21
N GLU A 220 -1.15 -20.36 -20.89
CA GLU A 220 -1.31 -21.80 -20.68
C GLU A 220 -0.97 -22.23 -19.24
N LYS A 221 0.05 -21.63 -18.61
CA LYS A 221 0.39 -21.90 -17.22
C LYS A 221 -0.64 -21.34 -16.24
N ALA A 222 -1.14 -20.14 -16.47
CA ALA A 222 -2.22 -19.54 -15.68
C ALA A 222 -3.49 -20.42 -15.73
N LYS A 223 -3.86 -20.90 -16.91
CA LYS A 223 -4.96 -21.86 -17.09
C LYS A 223 -4.76 -23.15 -16.29
N ARG A 224 -3.54 -23.70 -16.30
CA ARG A 224 -3.21 -24.93 -15.54
C ARG A 224 -3.27 -24.67 -14.03
N LEU A 225 -2.82 -23.50 -13.57
CA LEU A 225 -2.93 -23.09 -12.18
C LEU A 225 -4.41 -23.01 -11.76
N ALA A 226 -5.25 -22.37 -12.58
CA ALA A 226 -6.68 -22.26 -12.30
C ALA A 226 -7.39 -23.62 -12.20
N LEU A 227 -7.09 -24.53 -13.14
CA LEU A 227 -7.62 -25.91 -13.10
C LEU A 227 -7.14 -26.67 -11.86
N TRP A 228 -5.88 -26.48 -11.46
CA TRP A 228 -5.34 -27.08 -10.25
C TRP A 228 -6.06 -26.53 -9.01
N ALA A 229 -6.23 -25.21 -8.95
CA ALA A 229 -6.86 -24.51 -7.83
C ALA A 229 -8.32 -24.94 -7.64
N GLY A 230 -9.12 -25.00 -8.70
CA GLY A 230 -10.52 -25.40 -8.57
C GLY A 230 -10.75 -26.85 -8.09
N GLU A 231 -9.73 -27.72 -8.14
CA GLU A 231 -9.81 -29.09 -7.60
C GLU A 231 -9.18 -29.23 -6.20
N HIS A 232 -8.22 -28.37 -5.83
CA HIS A 232 -7.33 -28.61 -4.68
C HIS A 232 -7.14 -27.41 -3.75
N ALA A 233 -7.50 -26.19 -4.15
CA ALA A 233 -7.15 -24.98 -3.42
C ALA A 233 -7.93 -24.84 -2.12
N THR A 234 -7.20 -24.56 -1.05
CA THR A 234 -7.72 -23.93 0.15
C THR A 234 -7.17 -22.51 0.22
N LEU A 235 -8.06 -21.54 0.42
CA LEU A 235 -7.67 -20.13 0.56
C LEU A 235 -7.48 -19.73 2.02
N ASN A 236 -6.62 -18.73 2.24
CA ASN A 236 -6.53 -18.01 3.49
C ASN A 236 -7.61 -16.89 3.56
N GLU A 237 -7.61 -16.12 4.65
CA GLU A 237 -8.58 -15.03 4.85
C GLU A 237 -8.42 -13.88 3.83
N SER A 238 -7.25 -13.78 3.18
CA SER A 238 -6.94 -12.78 2.14
C SER A 238 -7.29 -13.22 0.73
N GLY A 239 -7.82 -14.44 0.55
CA GLY A 239 -8.16 -14.97 -0.79
C GLY A 239 -6.99 -15.64 -1.52
N ASP A 240 -5.82 -15.77 -0.89
CA ASP A 240 -4.63 -16.42 -1.46
C ASP A 240 -4.57 -17.91 -1.12
N LEU A 241 -3.83 -18.68 -1.92
CA LEU A 241 -3.51 -20.06 -1.57
C LEU A 241 -2.78 -20.14 -0.22
N ILE A 242 -3.23 -21.04 0.65
CA ILE A 242 -2.50 -21.35 1.87
C ILE A 242 -1.09 -21.87 1.54
N PRO A 243 -0.09 -21.70 2.41
CA PRO A 243 1.31 -21.97 2.05
C PRO A 243 1.60 -23.41 1.63
N ALA A 244 0.86 -24.37 2.20
CA ALA A 244 0.95 -25.77 1.81
C ALA A 244 0.52 -25.99 0.35
N ASP A 245 -0.55 -25.32 -0.06
CA ASP A 245 -1.13 -25.40 -1.39
C ASP A 245 -0.32 -24.57 -2.39
N SER A 246 0.22 -23.41 -2.00
CA SER A 246 1.15 -22.62 -2.83
C SER A 246 2.37 -23.44 -3.23
N VAL A 247 2.98 -24.16 -2.28
CA VAL A 247 4.12 -25.05 -2.55
C VAL A 247 3.71 -26.25 -3.41
N ALA A 248 2.50 -26.78 -3.24
CA ALA A 248 2.00 -27.89 -4.05
C ALA A 248 1.74 -27.46 -5.50
N ALA A 249 1.08 -26.32 -5.69
CA ALA A 249 0.83 -25.70 -7.00
C ALA A 249 2.13 -25.41 -7.74
N ALA A 250 3.09 -24.76 -7.08
CA ALA A 250 4.39 -24.44 -7.67
C ALA A 250 5.13 -25.70 -8.15
N ARG A 251 5.06 -26.80 -7.38
CA ARG A 251 5.68 -28.09 -7.78
C ARG A 251 4.99 -28.72 -8.97
N GLU A 252 3.66 -28.72 -9.01
CA GLU A 252 2.89 -29.28 -10.11
C GLU A 252 3.10 -28.51 -11.42
N LEU A 253 3.21 -27.17 -11.32
CA LEU A 253 3.50 -26.27 -12.44
C LEU A 253 4.99 -26.26 -12.85
N GLY A 254 5.85 -26.95 -12.09
CA GLY A 254 7.29 -27.02 -12.34
C GLY A 254 8.02 -25.69 -12.11
N LEU A 255 7.49 -24.85 -11.24
CA LEU A 255 8.10 -23.58 -10.82
C LEU A 255 9.21 -23.83 -9.80
N ALA A 256 10.17 -22.90 -9.74
CA ALA A 256 11.22 -22.96 -8.74
C ALA A 256 10.64 -22.63 -7.37
N VAL A 257 10.90 -23.48 -6.38
CA VAL A 257 10.56 -23.20 -4.98
C VAL A 257 11.86 -22.77 -4.28
N PRO A 258 11.96 -21.53 -3.79
CA PRO A 258 13.15 -21.05 -3.12
C PRO A 258 13.41 -21.85 -1.85
N PRO A 259 14.69 -22.00 -1.43
CA PRO A 259 15.03 -22.69 -0.19
C PRO A 259 14.64 -21.81 1.01
N GLY A 260 13.54 -22.14 1.67
CA GLY A 260 13.03 -21.40 2.82
C GLY A 260 11.71 -21.98 3.33
N GLU A 261 11.24 -21.47 4.46
CA GLU A 261 9.85 -21.69 4.89
C GLU A 261 8.98 -20.70 4.12
N ILE A 262 8.06 -21.21 3.30
CA ILE A 262 7.06 -20.42 2.59
C ILE A 262 5.93 -20.14 3.59
N ARG A 263 5.68 -18.85 3.87
CA ARG A 263 4.65 -18.39 4.79
C ARG A 263 3.43 -17.87 4.06
N GLU A 264 3.62 -17.37 2.85
CA GLU A 264 2.59 -16.75 2.03
C GLU A 264 2.84 -17.06 0.55
N MET A 265 1.87 -16.78 -0.32
CA MET A 265 2.02 -17.01 -1.75
C MET A 265 3.04 -16.05 -2.40
N THR A 266 3.19 -14.84 -1.86
CA THR A 266 4.14 -13.79 -2.29
C THR A 266 5.61 -14.22 -2.15
N ASP A 267 5.91 -15.15 -1.22
CA ASP A 267 7.23 -15.79 -1.12
C ASP A 267 7.59 -16.64 -2.37
N LEU A 268 6.61 -16.90 -3.25
CA LEU A 268 6.74 -17.58 -4.54
C LEU A 268 6.35 -16.62 -5.68
N PRO A 269 7.23 -15.67 -6.06
CA PRO A 269 6.86 -14.59 -6.97
C PRO A 269 6.36 -15.07 -8.33
N GLU A 270 6.93 -16.14 -8.90
CA GLU A 270 6.43 -16.70 -10.16
C GLU A 270 5.05 -17.36 -10.03
N LEU A 271 4.71 -17.88 -8.85
CA LEU A 271 3.38 -18.42 -8.61
C LEU A 271 2.38 -17.29 -8.40
N TRP A 272 2.74 -16.28 -7.61
CA TRP A 272 1.93 -15.10 -7.37
C TRP A 272 1.57 -14.39 -8.68
N HIS A 273 2.54 -14.15 -9.57
CA HIS A 273 2.25 -13.56 -10.88
C HIS A 273 1.32 -14.41 -11.75
N LEU A 274 1.41 -15.75 -11.67
CA LEU A 274 0.48 -16.63 -12.40
C LEU A 274 -0.92 -16.65 -11.80
N TRP A 275 -1.03 -16.44 -10.48
CA TRP A 275 -2.30 -16.33 -9.78
C TRP A 275 -3.04 -15.06 -10.20
N VAL A 276 -2.37 -13.91 -10.10
CA VAL A 276 -2.89 -12.62 -10.57
C VAL A 276 -3.26 -12.69 -12.05
N LEU A 277 -2.39 -13.25 -12.90
CA LEU A 277 -2.71 -13.41 -14.32
C LEU A 277 -3.93 -14.33 -14.56
N ALA A 278 -4.16 -15.32 -13.70
CA ALA A 278 -5.33 -16.19 -13.84
C ALA A 278 -6.62 -15.50 -13.37
N GLU A 279 -6.54 -14.58 -12.43
CA GLU A 279 -7.66 -13.72 -12.02
C GLU A 279 -8.01 -12.72 -13.13
N GLU A 280 -7.02 -11.99 -13.66
CA GLU A 280 -7.20 -11.02 -14.76
C GLU A 280 -7.77 -11.64 -16.05
N LEU A 281 -7.52 -12.94 -16.27
CA LEU A 281 -8.04 -13.69 -17.42
C LEU A 281 -9.40 -14.36 -17.13
N ASP A 282 -10.03 -14.07 -16.00
CA ASP A 282 -11.26 -14.71 -15.52
C ASP A 282 -11.16 -16.25 -15.48
N PHE A 283 -9.95 -16.78 -15.30
CA PHE A 283 -9.72 -18.21 -15.14
C PHE A 283 -10.00 -18.67 -13.70
N LEU A 284 -9.91 -17.76 -12.74
CA LEU A 284 -10.26 -17.96 -11.35
C LEU A 284 -11.47 -17.09 -11.01
N ASP A 285 -12.44 -17.68 -10.33
CA ASP A 285 -13.54 -16.93 -9.70
C ASP A 285 -13.37 -17.02 -8.19
N LEU A 286 -13.04 -15.88 -7.57
CA LEU A 286 -12.80 -15.72 -6.14
C LEU A 286 -14.05 -15.24 -5.38
N THR A 287 -15.19 -15.07 -6.06
CA THR A 287 -16.41 -14.51 -5.44
C THR A 287 -17.11 -15.50 -4.50
N ASP A 288 -16.85 -16.80 -4.62
CA ASP A 288 -17.40 -17.88 -3.79
C ASP A 288 -16.27 -18.70 -3.13
N ASP A 289 -16.42 -19.06 -1.84
CA ASP A 289 -15.58 -20.07 -1.17
C ASP A 289 -16.24 -21.46 -1.32
N PRO A 290 -15.60 -22.45 -1.97
CA PRO A 290 -14.21 -22.47 -2.47
C PRO A 290 -14.02 -21.89 -3.87
N VAL A 291 -12.78 -21.49 -4.20
CA VAL A 291 -12.34 -21.06 -5.55
C VAL A 291 -12.96 -21.93 -6.63
N ILE A 292 -13.67 -21.29 -7.53
CA ILE A 292 -14.27 -21.96 -8.67
C ILE A 292 -13.41 -21.67 -9.90
N VAL A 293 -13.25 -22.68 -10.74
CA VAL A 293 -12.69 -22.48 -12.08
C VAL A 293 -13.60 -21.53 -12.85
N GLY A 294 -13.09 -20.36 -13.22
CA GLY A 294 -13.82 -19.35 -13.97
C GLY A 294 -14.28 -19.86 -15.34
N ALA A 295 -15.34 -19.24 -15.87
CA ALA A 295 -15.98 -19.70 -17.11
C ALA A 295 -15.00 -19.67 -18.31
N ALA A 296 -14.13 -18.66 -18.37
CA ALA A 296 -13.17 -18.46 -19.46
C ALA A 296 -12.18 -19.63 -19.61
N VAL A 297 -11.94 -20.43 -18.56
CA VAL A 297 -11.08 -21.64 -18.67
C VAL A 297 -11.62 -22.65 -19.67
N GLN A 298 -12.95 -22.78 -19.80
CA GLN A 298 -13.56 -23.77 -20.68
C GLN A 298 -13.56 -23.32 -22.14
N ASP A 299 -13.72 -22.02 -22.34
CA ASP A 299 -13.90 -21.42 -23.66
C ASP A 299 -12.54 -21.10 -24.31
N TRP A 300 -11.51 -20.77 -23.51
CA TRP A 300 -10.13 -20.62 -23.96
C TRP A 300 -9.49 -21.94 -24.46
N PRO A 301 -8.71 -21.97 -25.56
CA PRO A 301 -8.38 -20.88 -26.48
C PRO A 301 -9.33 -20.76 -27.68
N GLY A 302 -10.53 -21.35 -27.58
CA GLY A 302 -11.49 -21.48 -28.67
C GLY A 302 -12.32 -20.25 -28.98
N ASP A 303 -12.24 -19.22 -28.13
CA ASP A 303 -12.92 -17.94 -28.28
C ASP A 303 -12.54 -17.21 -29.59
N PRO A 304 -13.46 -16.39 -30.12
CA PRO A 304 -13.20 -15.63 -31.32
C PRO A 304 -12.05 -14.62 -31.08
N ASP A 305 -11.39 -14.20 -32.16
CA ASP A 305 -10.15 -13.42 -32.07
C ASP A 305 -10.32 -12.09 -31.31
N ASP A 306 -11.51 -11.51 -31.31
CA ASP A 306 -11.85 -10.29 -30.55
C ASP A 306 -11.99 -10.55 -29.05
N GLU A 307 -12.59 -11.66 -28.63
CA GLU A 307 -12.71 -12.03 -27.20
C GLU A 307 -11.38 -12.55 -26.61
N VAL A 308 -10.46 -13.02 -27.46
CA VAL A 308 -9.13 -13.50 -27.03
C VAL A 308 -8.15 -12.37 -26.70
N ILE A 309 -8.40 -11.17 -27.22
CA ILE A 309 -7.49 -10.00 -27.12
C ILE A 309 -8.08 -8.84 -26.31
N ASP A 310 -9.34 -8.96 -25.88
CA ASP A 310 -10.02 -8.04 -24.96
C ASP A 310 -9.63 -8.40 -23.52
#